data_AF-A0A6J6CIX4-F1
#
_entry.id   AF-A0A6J6CIX4-F1
#
_cell.length_a   1.000
_cell.length_b   1.000
_cell.length_c   1.000
_cell.angle_alpha   90.00
_cell.angle_beta   90.00
_cell.angle_gamma   90.00
#
_symmetry.space_group_name_H-M   'P 1'
#
loop_
_entity.id
_entity.type
_entity.pdbx_description
1 polymer ?
#
loop_
_entity_poly.entity_id
_entity_poly.type
_entity_poly.pdbx_seq_one_letter_code
_entity_poly.pdbx_strand_id
1 'polypeptide(L)'
;MLLPDAIILVADAGLGTINAVRPAVAALEEVASVLVVLNRFDPANDLHQRNRVWLQQHYGIDTSTSVALLGTQLLAQLALN
;
A
#
# COMPACT_ATOMS: atom_id res chain seq x y z
N MET A 1 -10.97 16.23 -15.08
CA MET A 1 -10.31 15.04 -14.49
C MET A 1 -9.86 15.39 -13.08
N LEU A 2 -9.87 14.42 -12.17
CA LEU A 2 -9.26 14.59 -10.85
C LEU A 2 -7.73 14.46 -11.01
N LEU A 3 -6.98 15.39 -10.43
CA LEU A 3 -5.50 15.40 -10.43
C LEU A 3 -5.04 15.33 -8.97
N PRO A 4 -5.09 14.14 -8.34
CA PRO A 4 -4.71 14.01 -6.94
C PRO A 4 -3.19 14.11 -6.79
N ASP A 5 -2.74 14.70 -5.69
CA ASP A 5 -1.31 14.74 -5.34
C ASP A 5 -0.78 13.37 -4.89
N ALA A 6 -1.67 12.51 -4.36
CA ALA A 6 -1.37 11.14 -3.96
C ALA A 6 -2.63 10.26 -3.98
N ILE A 7 -2.44 8.95 -4.11
CA ILE A 7 -3.49 7.94 -4.05
C ILE A 7 -3.22 7.00 -2.88
N ILE A 8 -4.23 6.77 -2.04
CA ILE A 8 -4.15 5.78 -0.96
C ILE A 8 -4.92 4.53 -1.39
N LEU A 9 -4.19 3.44 -1.62
CA LEU A 9 -4.78 2.13 -1.94
C LEU A 9 -4.98 1.33 -0.65
N VAL A 10 -6.23 1.18 -0.23
CA VAL A 10 -6.61 0.37 0.93
C VAL A 10 -6.96 -1.04 0.47
N ALA A 11 -6.20 -2.03 0.94
CA ALA A 11 -6.45 -3.45 0.65
C ALA A 11 -6.58 -4.25 1.95
N ASP A 12 -7.23 -5.41 1.90
CA ASP A 12 -7.13 -6.40 2.99
C ASP A 12 -5.70 -6.98 3.05
N ALA A 13 -5.34 -7.63 4.16
CA ALA A 13 -4.03 -8.28 4.34
C ALA A 13 -4.04 -9.80 4.06
N GLY A 14 -5.23 -10.39 3.88
CA GLY A 14 -5.45 -11.83 3.77
C GLY A 14 -5.30 -12.41 2.36
N LEU A 15 -6.05 -13.48 2.08
CA LEU A 15 -5.97 -14.16 0.78
C LEU A 15 -6.44 -13.25 -0.35
N GLY A 16 -5.70 -13.27 -1.45
CA GLY A 16 -5.98 -12.42 -2.62
C GLY A 16 -5.32 -11.05 -2.58
N THR A 17 -4.74 -10.62 -1.46
CA THR A 17 -4.03 -9.33 -1.32
C THR A 17 -3.04 -9.07 -2.44
N ILE A 18 -2.18 -10.03 -2.78
CA ILE A 18 -1.16 -9.85 -3.83
C ILE A 18 -1.83 -9.56 -5.18
N ASN A 19 -2.87 -10.32 -5.51
CA ASN A 19 -3.61 -10.19 -6.78
C ASN A 19 -4.44 -8.91 -6.83
N ALA A 20 -4.91 -8.40 -5.69
CA ALA A 20 -5.65 -7.14 -5.63
C ALA A 20 -4.71 -5.93 -5.72
N VAL A 21 -3.61 -5.94 -4.96
CA VAL A 21 -2.69 -4.81 -4.85
C VAL A 21 -1.87 -4.61 -6.12
N ARG A 22 -1.22 -5.67 -6.63
CA ARG A 22 -0.26 -5.55 -7.75
C ARG A 22 -0.85 -4.87 -9.00
N PRO A 23 -1.98 -5.32 -9.59
CA PRO A 23 -2.52 -4.68 -10.78
C PRO A 23 -3.10 -3.28 -10.48
N ALA A 24 -3.62 -3.06 -9.28
CA ALA A 24 -4.13 -1.74 -8.88
C ALA A 24 -3.00 -0.72 -8.79
N VAL A 25 -1.88 -1.06 -8.14
CA VAL A 25 -0.69 -0.20 -8.08
C VAL A 25 -0.19 0.13 -9.49
N ALA A 26 0.00 -0.89 -10.35
CA ALA A 26 0.48 -0.70 -11.71
C ALA A 26 -0.39 0.26 -12.54
N ALA A 27 -1.72 0.23 -12.34
CA ALA A 27 -2.63 1.13 -13.05
C ALA A 27 -2.69 2.54 -12.44
N LEU A 28 -2.51 2.67 -11.13
CA LEU A 28 -2.68 3.94 -10.41
C LEU A 28 -1.40 4.78 -10.37
N GLU A 29 -0.22 4.15 -10.45
CA GLU A 29 1.08 4.84 -10.50
C GLU A 29 1.24 5.71 -11.76
N GLU A 30 0.48 5.42 -12.82
CA GLU A 30 0.42 6.30 -14.01
C GLU A 30 -0.30 7.64 -13.74
N VAL A 31 -1.09 7.71 -12.66
CA VAL A 31 -1.92 8.88 -12.32
C VAL A 31 -1.26 9.75 -11.26
N ALA A 32 -0.82 9.13 -10.16
CA ALA A 32 -0.14 9.79 -9.06
C ALA A 32 0.61 8.75 -8.21
N SER A 33 1.45 9.22 -7.29
CA SER A 33 2.14 8.32 -6.37
C SER A 33 1.14 7.57 -5.46
N VAL A 34 1.37 6.25 -5.32
CA VAL A 34 0.46 5.34 -4.62
C VAL A 34 1.06 4.91 -3.29
N LEU A 35 0.31 5.12 -2.21
CA LEU A 35 0.59 4.61 -0.87
C LEU A 35 -0.35 3.44 -0.58
N VAL A 36 0.20 2.24 -0.38
CA VAL A 36 -0.60 1.05 -0.07
C VAL A 36 -0.74 0.88 1.45
N VAL A 37 -1.95 0.61 1.93
CA VAL A 37 -2.20 0.21 3.32
C VAL A 37 -2.93 -1.12 3.38
N LEU A 38 -2.37 -2.06 4.13
CA LEU A 38 -3.02 -3.33 4.46
C LEU A 38 -3.91 -3.11 5.69
N ASN A 39 -5.21 -2.93 5.44
CA ASN A 39 -6.22 -2.77 6.47
C ASN A 39 -6.36 -4.05 7.30
N ARG A 40 -6.67 -3.90 8.59
CA ARG A 40 -6.80 -5.00 9.56
C ARG A 40 -5.59 -5.95 9.58
N PHE A 41 -4.42 -5.43 9.24
CA PHE A 41 -3.19 -6.17 9.37
C PHE A 41 -3.02 -6.64 10.81
N ASP A 42 -2.68 -7.91 10.96
CA ASP A 42 -2.47 -8.56 12.25
C ASP A 42 -1.05 -9.13 12.25
N PRO A 43 -0.14 -8.59 13.07
CA PRO A 43 1.22 -9.08 13.15
C PRO A 43 1.31 -10.51 13.71
N ALA A 44 0.29 -11.02 14.40
CA ALA A 44 0.27 -12.42 14.85
C ALA A 44 -0.13 -13.39 13.73
N ASN A 45 -0.64 -12.89 12.61
CA ASN A 45 -1.08 -13.69 11.47
C ASN A 45 0.07 -13.87 10.46
N ASP A 46 0.58 -15.10 10.36
CA ASP A 46 1.68 -15.47 9.45
C ASP A 46 1.35 -15.23 7.97
N LEU A 47 0.10 -15.42 7.53
CA LEU A 47 -0.30 -15.13 6.15
C LEU A 47 -0.18 -13.63 5.84
N HIS A 48 -0.61 -12.76 6.75
CA HIS A 48 -0.51 -11.31 6.57
C HIS A 48 0.96 -10.88 6.43
N GLN A 49 1.83 -11.40 7.29
CA GLN A 49 3.27 -11.13 7.21
C GLN A 49 3.84 -11.58 5.87
N ARG A 50 3.54 -12.81 5.43
CA ARG A 50 4.04 -13.35 4.15
C ARG A 50 3.56 -12.54 2.96
N ASN A 51 2.30 -12.13 2.93
CA ASN A 51 1.78 -11.29 1.87
C ASN A 51 2.50 -9.94 1.79
N ARG A 52 2.71 -9.28 2.94
CA ARG A 52 3.47 -8.02 3.00
C ARG A 52 4.91 -8.20 2.52
N VAL A 53 5.60 -9.23 3.02
CA VAL A 53 6.98 -9.54 2.61
C VAL A 53 7.04 -9.84 1.12
N TRP A 54 6.08 -10.58 0.58
CA TRP A 54 6.03 -10.92 -0.84
C TRP A 54 5.83 -9.68 -1.71
N LEU A 55 4.89 -8.80 -1.34
CA LEU A 55 4.66 -7.52 -2.03
C LEU A 55 5.94 -6.68 -2.10
N GLN A 56 6.66 -6.58 -0.99
CA GLN A 56 7.91 -5.84 -0.92
C GLN A 56 9.03 -6.50 -1.73
N GLN A 57 9.30 -7.78 -1.50
CA GLN A 57 10.47 -8.47 -2.06
C GLN A 57 10.35 -8.77 -3.56
N HIS A 58 9.14 -9.07 -4.04
CA HIS A 58 8.92 -9.48 -5.43
C HIS A 58 8.39 -8.36 -6.32
N TYR A 59 7.74 -7.35 -5.75
CA TYR A 59 7.14 -6.26 -6.52
C TYR A 59 7.64 -4.87 -6.11
N GLY A 60 8.48 -4.74 -5.08
CA GLY A 60 8.95 -3.45 -4.60
C GLY A 60 7.84 -2.58 -3.98
N ILE A 61 6.69 -3.17 -3.66
CA ILE A 61 5.53 -2.45 -3.13
C ILE A 61 5.63 -2.41 -1.61
N ASP A 62 6.00 -1.24 -1.08
CA ASP A 62 5.97 -0.99 0.36
C ASP A 62 4.53 -0.78 0.84
N THR A 63 4.18 -1.39 1.97
CA THR A 63 2.84 -1.29 2.54
C THR A 63 2.87 -0.75 3.97
N SER A 64 1.98 0.19 4.25
CA SER A 64 1.63 0.56 5.62
C SER A 64 0.68 -0.46 6.25
N THR A 65 0.67 -0.55 7.57
CA THR A 65 -0.21 -1.49 8.32
C THR A 65 -1.02 -0.80 9.40
N SER A 66 -0.94 0.52 9.48
CA SER A 66 -1.78 1.33 10.37
C SER A 66 -2.01 2.71 9.77
N VAL A 67 -3.12 3.33 10.14
CA VAL A 67 -3.45 4.70 9.71
C VAL A 67 -2.40 5.70 10.22
N ALA A 68 -1.83 5.47 11.41
CA ALA A 68 -0.80 6.34 11.97
C ALA A 68 0.47 6.33 11.12
N LEU A 69 0.98 5.15 10.75
CA LEU A 69 2.15 5.04 9.88
C LEU A 69 1.89 5.62 8.49
N LEU A 70 0.70 5.35 7.93
CA LEU A 70 0.27 5.92 6.66
C LEU A 70 0.27 7.44 6.70
N GLY A 71 -0.23 8.05 7.78
CA GLY A 71 -0.24 9.49 7.96
C GLY A 71 1.18 10.09 7.96
N THR A 72 2.12 9.44 8.66
CA THR A 72 3.53 9.85 8.63
C THR A 72 4.13 9.76 7.22
N GLN A 73 3.85 8.67 6.49
CA GLN A 73 4.34 8.48 5.12
C GLN A 73 3.77 9.51 4.16
N LEU A 74 2.47 9.79 4.24
CA LEU A 74 1.80 10.79 3.41
C LEU A 74 2.36 12.19 3.66
N LEU A 75 2.53 12.59 4.93
CA LEU A 75 3.11 13.89 5.26
C LEU A 75 4.54 14.03 4.75
N ALA A 76 5.36 12.98 4.87
CA ALA A 76 6.72 12.97 4.34
C ALA A 76 6.73 13.12 2.82
N GLN A 77 5.81 12.46 2.12
CA GLN A 77 5.70 12.53 0.66
C GLN A 77 5.23 13.91 0.18
N LEU A 78 4.21 14.48 0.81
CA LEU A 78 3.70 15.81 0.45
C LEU A 78 4.71 16.92 0.76
N ALA A 79 5.63 16.72 1.71
CA ALA A 79 6.72 17.66 1.98
C ALA A 79 7.87 17.59 0.95
N LEU A 80 7.90 16.56 0.10
CA LEU A 80 8.91 16.38 -0.95
C LEU A 80 8.46 16.88 -2.34
N ASN A 81 7.19 17.27 -2.48
CA ASN A 81 6.59 17.86 -3.68
C ASN A 81 6.46 19.38 -3.53
#